data_AF-A0A1I5YRV7-F1
#
_entry.id   AF-A0A1I5YRV7-F1
#
_cell.length_a   1.000
_cell.length_b   1.000
_cell.length_c   1.000
_cell.angle_alpha   90.00
_cell.angle_beta   90.00
_cell.angle_gamma   90.00
#
_symmetry.space_group_name_H-M   'P 1'
#
loop_
_entity.id
_entity.type
_entity.pdbx_description
1 polymer ?
#
loop_
_entity_poly.entity_id
_entity_poly.type
_entity_poly.pdbx_seq_one_letter_code
_entity_poly.pdbx_strand_id
1 'polypeptide(L)'
;MKSSKTFMLGSLLFISMTGLAQFPKSIAVPATDQKAESTADSTSMLLDKAISANTSGDKAATVQALSKSVESLDKTASGGTGDFKSKLLGQVSNLKSLIPLAQSGALSGGVLQKAVGLVKMALGANQISSLLGGNSLLGKAAALTGNLNLIKGGLSLIGDNSASAGAGSLISTALSNVSLLNTGGATAEPAVRSSLGGVLNMAKGLL
;
A
#
# COMPACT_ATOMS: atom_id res chain seq x y z
N MET A 1 28.59 -53.88 38.55
CA MET A 1 27.79 -55.08 38.88
C MET A 1 26.36 -54.80 38.41
N LYS A 2 25.87 -55.45 37.33
CA LYS A 2 25.01 -56.66 37.34
C LYS A 2 23.59 -56.29 37.85
N SER A 3 22.52 -56.19 37.05
CA SER A 3 21.78 -57.17 36.23
C SER A 3 20.69 -56.38 35.44
N SER A 4 20.35 -56.57 34.17
CA SER A 4 19.76 -57.71 33.41
C SER A 4 18.39 -58.23 33.88
N LYS A 5 17.39 -58.15 32.96
CA LYS A 5 16.19 -58.99 32.68
C LYS A 5 15.08 -58.08 32.10
N THR A 6 14.69 -58.09 30.81
CA THR A 6 14.04 -59.11 29.94
C THR A 6 12.73 -59.70 30.47
N PHE A 7 11.59 -59.25 29.91
CA PHE A 7 10.36 -60.02 29.61
C PHE A 7 9.38 -59.09 28.83
N MET A 8 9.02 -59.29 27.55
CA MET A 8 8.12 -60.27 26.89
C MET A 8 6.61 -60.01 27.06
N LEU A 9 5.90 -60.09 25.90
CA LEU A 9 4.44 -60.21 25.66
C LEU A 9 3.58 -58.99 26.08
N GLY A 10 2.76 -58.39 25.23
CA GLY A 10 1.88 -58.97 24.22
C GLY A 10 0.45 -58.88 24.73
N SER A 11 -0.38 -58.01 24.15
CA SER A 11 -1.85 -58.14 24.14
C SER A 11 -2.47 -57.13 23.17
N LEU A 12 -3.16 -57.68 22.17
CA LEU A 12 -4.19 -57.01 21.39
C LEU A 12 -5.26 -56.45 22.34
N LEU A 13 -5.73 -55.24 22.07
CA LEU A 13 -7.10 -54.86 22.45
C LEU A 13 -7.76 -54.12 21.29
N PHE A 14 -8.75 -54.78 20.71
CA PHE A 14 -9.78 -54.20 19.86
C PHE A 14 -10.51 -53.11 20.66
N ILE A 15 -10.61 -51.90 20.12
CA ILE A 15 -11.58 -50.90 20.59
C ILE A 15 -12.60 -50.71 19.48
N SER A 16 -13.83 -51.07 19.83
CA SER A 16 -15.05 -51.00 19.03
C SER A 16 -15.42 -49.57 18.63
N MET A 17 -15.92 -49.44 17.40
CA MET A 17 -16.78 -48.33 16.97
C MET A 17 -17.99 -48.20 17.91
N THR A 18 -18.13 -47.05 18.56
CA THR A 18 -19.46 -46.48 18.86
C THR A 18 -19.37 -44.98 19.10
N GLY A 19 -20.12 -44.22 18.30
CA GLY A 19 -20.75 -42.93 18.65
C GLY A 19 -19.84 -41.77 19.04
N LEU A 20 -19.57 -40.86 18.10
CA LEU A 20 -19.31 -39.46 18.44
C LEU A 20 -20.51 -38.60 18.08
N ALA A 21 -21.07 -38.03 19.14
CA ALA A 21 -22.14 -37.07 19.14
C ALA A 21 -21.74 -35.78 18.41
N GLN A 22 -22.75 -35.21 17.78
CA GLN A 22 -22.85 -33.91 17.16
C GLN A 22 -22.53 -32.78 18.15
N PHE A 23 -21.40 -32.08 17.96
CA PHE A 23 -21.15 -30.78 18.58
C PHE A 23 -21.61 -29.66 17.61
N PRO A 24 -22.57 -28.80 17.98
CA PRO A 24 -22.88 -27.62 17.19
C PRO A 24 -21.83 -26.51 17.39
N LYS A 25 -21.36 -25.98 16.26
CA LYS A 25 -20.82 -24.63 16.02
C LYS A 25 -19.85 -24.08 17.09
N SER A 26 -18.58 -24.35 16.86
CA SER A 26 -17.53 -23.41 17.25
C SER A 26 -17.77 -22.08 16.52
N ILE A 27 -18.06 -21.03 17.28
CA ILE A 27 -18.16 -19.66 16.79
C ILE A 27 -16.73 -19.23 16.48
N ALA A 28 -16.33 -19.36 15.22
CA ALA A 28 -15.12 -18.74 14.72
C ALA A 28 -15.27 -17.22 14.85
N VAL A 29 -14.45 -16.63 15.71
CA VAL A 29 -14.18 -15.19 15.74
C VAL A 29 -13.66 -14.79 14.35
N PRO A 30 -14.31 -13.86 13.62
CA PRO A 30 -13.73 -13.32 12.40
C PRO A 30 -12.66 -12.29 12.79
N ALA A 31 -11.47 -12.77 13.13
CA ALA A 31 -10.29 -11.93 13.25
C ALA A 31 -9.37 -12.25 12.09
N THR A 32 -9.52 -11.50 11.00
CA THR A 32 -8.45 -10.74 10.35
C THR A 32 -9.04 -10.05 9.14
N ASP A 33 -9.14 -8.73 9.26
CA ASP A 33 -8.95 -7.80 8.14
C ASP A 33 -7.72 -8.25 7.34
N GLN A 34 -7.92 -9.13 6.36
CA GLN A 34 -7.03 -9.20 5.21
C GLN A 34 -7.28 -7.94 4.42
N LYS A 35 -6.67 -6.83 4.88
CA LYS A 35 -6.34 -5.71 4.03
C LYS A 35 -5.58 -6.32 2.86
N ALA A 36 -6.23 -6.47 1.72
CA ALA A 36 -5.58 -6.86 0.48
C ALA A 36 -4.41 -5.88 0.31
N GLU A 37 -3.19 -6.36 0.56
CA GLU A 37 -1.99 -5.56 0.45
C GLU A 37 -1.87 -5.20 -1.02
N SER A 38 -2.27 -3.97 -1.33
CA SER A 38 -2.24 -3.51 -2.70
C SER A 38 -0.77 -3.40 -3.11
N THR A 39 -0.44 -3.58 -4.38
CA THR A 39 0.92 -3.31 -4.91
C THR A 39 1.41 -1.89 -4.54
N ALA A 40 0.45 -0.99 -4.26
CA ALA A 40 0.70 0.33 -3.70
C ALA A 40 1.32 0.31 -2.31
N ASP A 41 0.79 -0.52 -1.40
CA ASP A 41 1.26 -0.66 -0.03
C ASP A 41 2.69 -1.21 -0.01
N SER A 42 2.98 -2.28 -0.76
CA SER A 42 4.34 -2.85 -0.81
C SER A 42 5.36 -1.90 -1.45
N THR A 43 4.97 -1.15 -2.49
CA THR A 43 5.84 -0.14 -3.11
C THR A 43 6.07 1.06 -2.18
N SER A 44 5.03 1.49 -1.45
CA SER A 44 5.15 2.52 -0.42
C SER A 44 6.11 2.12 0.68
N MET A 45 6.07 0.87 1.15
CA MET A 45 7.00 0.38 2.18
C MET A 45 8.45 0.40 1.70
N LEU A 46 8.72 0.09 0.42
CA LEU A 46 10.06 0.19 -0.15
C LEU A 46 10.56 1.64 -0.21
N LEU A 47 9.68 2.57 -0.55
CA LEU A 47 9.98 4.01 -0.56
C LEU A 47 10.26 4.54 0.86
N ASP A 48 9.45 4.13 1.83
CA ASP A 48 9.65 4.49 3.25
C ASP A 48 10.96 3.90 3.79
N LYS A 49 11.30 2.66 3.38
CA LYS A 49 12.59 2.04 3.68
C LYS A 49 13.78 2.80 3.08
N ALA A 50 13.61 3.36 1.87
CA ALA A 50 14.65 4.19 1.26
C ALA A 50 14.90 5.47 2.07
N ILE A 51 13.82 6.14 2.53
CA ILE A 51 13.94 7.30 3.41
C ILE A 51 14.65 6.91 4.71
N SER A 52 14.21 5.84 5.39
CA SER A 52 14.78 5.44 6.67
C SER A 52 16.26 5.07 6.54
N ALA A 53 16.63 4.32 5.51
CA ALA A 53 18.02 3.95 5.25
C ALA A 53 18.89 5.19 5.00
N ASN A 54 18.38 6.16 4.25
CA ASN A 54 19.10 7.39 3.95
C ASN A 54 19.28 8.25 5.21
N THR A 55 18.26 8.33 6.07
CA THR A 55 18.34 9.00 7.38
C THR A 55 19.36 8.32 8.29
N SER A 56 19.48 6.99 8.24
CA SER A 56 20.49 6.23 8.99
C SER A 56 21.89 6.29 8.36
N GLY A 57 22.06 6.92 7.20
CA GLY A 57 23.34 6.97 6.47
C GLY A 57 23.72 5.65 5.77
N ASP A 58 22.82 4.67 5.73
CA ASP A 58 23.05 3.39 5.05
C ASP A 58 22.82 3.54 3.54
N LYS A 59 23.91 3.87 2.84
CA LYS A 59 23.93 4.06 1.39
C LYS A 59 23.50 2.80 0.64
N ALA A 60 23.96 1.63 1.08
CA ALA A 60 23.68 0.36 0.40
C ALA A 60 22.19 0.00 0.50
N ALA A 61 21.61 0.11 1.69
CA ALA A 61 20.18 -0.11 1.89
C ALA A 61 19.33 0.95 1.17
N THR A 62 19.78 2.22 1.12
CA THR A 62 19.11 3.29 0.38
C THR A 62 19.04 2.96 -1.11
N VAL A 63 20.19 2.63 -1.72
CA VAL A 63 20.29 2.27 -3.15
C VAL A 63 19.46 1.03 -3.47
N GLN A 64 19.52 0.00 -2.62
CA GLN A 64 18.73 -1.22 -2.80
C GLN A 64 17.23 -0.92 -2.74
N ALA A 65 16.78 -0.14 -1.75
CA ALA A 65 15.38 0.21 -1.58
C ALA A 65 14.86 1.08 -2.73
N LEU A 66 15.67 2.06 -3.20
CA LEU A 66 15.33 2.88 -4.37
C LEU A 66 15.22 2.04 -5.64
N SER A 67 16.18 1.14 -5.90
CA SER A 67 16.17 0.29 -7.09
C SER A 67 14.94 -0.62 -7.11
N LYS A 68 14.61 -1.26 -5.97
CA LYS A 68 13.40 -2.08 -5.84
C LYS A 68 12.12 -1.26 -5.99
N SER A 69 12.11 -0.04 -5.45
CA SER A 69 10.97 0.88 -5.60
C SER A 69 10.77 1.22 -7.08
N VAL A 70 11.83 1.62 -7.77
CA VAL A 70 11.84 1.92 -9.20
C VAL A 70 11.28 0.76 -10.01
N GLU A 71 11.76 -0.47 -9.79
CA GLU A 71 11.28 -1.65 -10.52
C GLU A 71 9.79 -1.91 -10.27
N SER A 72 9.33 -1.77 -9.03
CA SER A 72 7.93 -1.95 -8.65
C SER A 72 7.03 -0.88 -9.29
N LEU A 73 7.51 0.37 -9.32
CA LEU A 73 6.81 1.49 -9.92
C LEU A 73 6.76 1.37 -11.44
N ASP A 74 7.84 0.94 -12.11
CA ASP A 74 7.85 0.68 -13.55
C ASP A 74 6.81 -0.39 -13.92
N LYS A 75 6.72 -1.47 -13.13
CA LYS A 75 5.68 -2.50 -13.30
C LYS A 75 4.27 -1.93 -13.12
N THR A 76 4.08 -1.13 -12.08
CA THR A 76 2.77 -0.52 -11.77
C THR A 76 2.35 0.50 -12.84
N ALA A 77 3.27 1.32 -13.32
CA ALA A 77 3.04 2.28 -14.38
C ALA A 77 2.75 1.59 -15.72
N SER A 78 3.42 0.47 -16.00
CA SER A 78 3.19 -0.32 -17.22
C SER A 78 1.78 -0.89 -17.28
N GLY A 79 1.22 -1.31 -16.13
CA GLY A 79 -0.16 -1.80 -16.02
C GLY A 79 -1.24 -0.72 -15.92
N GLY A 80 -0.86 0.56 -15.77
CA GLY A 80 -1.80 1.68 -15.67
C GLY A 80 -2.23 2.24 -17.03
N THR A 81 -3.39 2.90 -17.05
CA THR A 81 -3.91 3.63 -18.22
C THR A 81 -4.23 5.08 -17.82
N GLY A 82 -3.85 6.06 -18.67
CA GLY A 82 -4.22 7.48 -18.50
C GLY A 82 -3.06 8.44 -18.19
N ASP A 83 -3.38 9.72 -17.98
CA ASP A 83 -2.41 10.83 -17.81
C ASP A 83 -1.42 10.62 -16.65
N PHE A 84 -1.83 9.89 -15.62
CA PHE A 84 -1.00 9.62 -14.46
C PHE A 84 0.09 8.58 -14.71
N LYS A 85 -0.03 7.76 -15.74
CA LYS A 85 1.05 6.85 -16.15
C LYS A 85 2.30 7.63 -16.52
N SER A 86 2.17 8.63 -17.40
CA SER A 86 3.29 9.46 -17.84
C SER A 86 3.89 10.25 -16.69
N LYS A 87 3.05 10.79 -15.79
CA LYS A 87 3.51 11.48 -14.57
C LYS A 87 4.24 10.54 -13.63
N LEU A 88 3.71 9.33 -13.41
CA LEU A 88 4.36 8.30 -12.59
C LEU A 88 5.72 7.90 -13.17
N LEU A 89 5.80 7.64 -14.48
CA LEU A 89 7.07 7.35 -15.17
C LEU A 89 8.08 8.50 -15.09
N GLY A 90 7.60 9.75 -15.15
CA GLY A 90 8.41 10.94 -14.92
C GLY A 90 9.01 10.95 -13.52
N GLN A 91 8.19 10.70 -12.49
CA GLN A 91 8.69 10.61 -11.11
C GLN A 91 9.58 9.39 -10.86
N VAL A 92 9.34 8.27 -11.53
CA VAL A 92 10.24 7.10 -11.50
C VAL A 92 11.60 7.45 -12.10
N SER A 93 11.62 8.19 -13.21
CA SER A 93 12.86 8.67 -13.83
C SER A 93 13.62 9.63 -12.91
N ASN A 94 12.90 10.50 -12.20
CA ASN A 94 13.48 11.34 -11.16
C ASN A 94 14.04 10.49 -10.01
N LEU A 95 13.34 9.45 -9.57
CA LEU A 95 13.83 8.56 -8.52
C LEU A 95 15.09 7.78 -8.97
N LYS A 96 15.13 7.35 -10.24
CA LYS A 96 16.30 6.72 -10.87
C LYS A 96 17.52 7.62 -10.86
N SER A 97 17.35 8.92 -11.12
CA SER A 97 18.47 9.87 -11.11
C SER A 97 19.04 10.13 -9.70
N LEU A 98 18.28 9.83 -8.64
CA LEU A 98 18.76 9.89 -7.26
C LEU A 98 19.61 8.69 -6.87
N ILE A 99 19.54 7.56 -7.57
CA ILE A 99 20.33 6.35 -7.27
C ILE A 99 21.84 6.62 -7.28
N PRO A 100 22.44 7.24 -8.32
CA PRO A 100 23.87 7.55 -8.31
C PRO A 100 24.25 8.55 -7.20
N LEU A 101 23.35 9.45 -6.81
CA LEU A 101 23.56 10.36 -5.68
C LEU A 101 23.51 9.63 -4.33
N ALA A 102 22.64 8.62 -4.20
CA ALA A 102 22.60 7.75 -3.03
C ALA A 102 23.88 6.90 -2.93
N GLN A 103 24.41 6.43 -4.06
CA GLN A 103 25.66 5.68 -4.13
C GLN A 103 26.86 6.54 -3.70
N SER A 104 26.96 7.78 -4.17
CA SER A 104 28.01 8.71 -3.73
C SER A 104 27.80 9.19 -2.29
N GLY A 105 26.57 9.13 -1.78
CA GLY A 105 26.18 9.70 -0.49
C GLY A 105 25.96 11.20 -0.53
N ALA A 106 25.86 11.78 -1.72
CA ALA A 106 25.49 13.19 -1.92
C ALA A 106 23.97 13.40 -1.86
N LEU A 107 23.18 12.34 -1.72
CA LEU A 107 21.73 12.43 -1.63
C LEU A 107 21.27 13.02 -0.29
N SER A 108 20.77 14.26 -0.34
CA SER A 108 20.15 14.88 0.82
C SER A 108 18.81 14.20 1.16
N GLY A 109 18.58 13.98 2.46
CA GLY A 109 17.31 13.42 2.97
C GLY A 109 16.08 14.23 2.57
N GLY A 110 16.19 15.56 2.53
CA GLY A 110 15.07 16.41 2.09
C GLY A 110 14.74 16.23 0.60
N VAL A 111 15.75 16.02 -0.25
CA VAL A 111 15.54 15.76 -1.69
C VAL A 111 14.90 14.40 -1.89
N LEU A 112 15.38 13.37 -1.18
CA LEU A 112 14.81 12.04 -1.23
C LEU A 112 13.35 12.02 -0.72
N GLN A 113 13.07 12.67 0.42
CA GLN A 113 11.73 12.76 0.99
C GLN A 113 10.75 13.41 0.02
N LYS A 114 11.13 14.53 -0.61
CA LYS A 114 10.29 15.20 -1.62
C LYS A 114 10.03 14.30 -2.83
N ALA A 115 11.07 13.67 -3.38
CA ALA A 115 10.93 12.78 -4.53
C ALA A 115 10.05 11.56 -4.20
N VAL A 116 10.25 10.94 -3.04
CA VAL A 116 9.39 9.86 -2.55
C VAL A 116 7.95 10.35 -2.36
N GLY A 117 7.76 11.57 -1.84
CA GLY A 117 6.44 12.16 -1.67
C GLY A 117 5.70 12.33 -2.99
N LEU A 118 6.38 12.86 -4.02
CA LEU A 118 5.85 12.99 -5.38
C LEU A 118 5.54 11.62 -6.00
N VAL A 119 6.40 10.63 -5.81
CA VAL A 119 6.16 9.27 -6.29
C VAL A 119 4.94 8.63 -5.61
N LYS A 120 4.79 8.74 -4.28
CA LYS A 120 3.63 8.23 -3.54
C LYS A 120 2.33 8.89 -4.03
N MET A 121 2.39 10.19 -4.30
CA MET A 121 1.27 10.94 -4.87
C MET A 121 0.92 10.46 -6.28
N ALA A 122 1.90 10.33 -7.17
CA ALA A 122 1.71 9.83 -8.53
C ALA A 122 1.18 8.39 -8.55
N LEU A 123 1.68 7.53 -7.66
CA LEU A 123 1.25 6.15 -7.50
C LEU A 123 -0.21 6.05 -7.07
N GLY A 124 -0.56 6.72 -5.97
CA GLY A 124 -1.93 6.74 -5.46
C GLY A 124 -2.91 7.36 -6.47
N ALA A 125 -2.50 8.43 -7.16
CA ALA A 125 -3.33 9.05 -8.19
C ALA A 125 -3.50 8.16 -9.43
N ASN A 126 -2.45 7.46 -9.87
CA ASN A 126 -2.54 6.49 -10.97
C ASN A 126 -3.52 5.34 -10.64
N GLN A 127 -3.50 4.85 -9.40
CA GLN A 127 -4.41 3.80 -8.96
C GLN A 127 -5.84 4.30 -8.81
N ILE A 128 -6.06 5.49 -8.23
CA ILE A 128 -7.39 6.13 -8.19
C ILE A 128 -7.95 6.34 -9.60
N SER A 129 -7.13 6.86 -10.52
CA SER A 129 -7.50 7.04 -11.94
C SER A 129 -7.92 5.71 -12.58
N SER A 130 -7.19 4.63 -12.29
CA SER A 130 -7.51 3.28 -12.79
C SER A 130 -8.82 2.75 -12.19
N LEU A 131 -9.11 3.03 -10.92
CA LEU A 131 -10.35 2.62 -10.26
C LEU A 131 -11.56 3.40 -10.79
N LEU A 132 -11.41 4.70 -11.05
CA LEU A 132 -12.42 5.61 -11.62
C LEU A 132 -12.78 5.27 -13.07
N GLY A 133 -11.83 4.72 -13.83
CA GLY A 133 -12.07 4.23 -15.19
C GLY A 133 -12.96 3.00 -15.25
N GLY A 134 -13.26 2.36 -14.12
CA GLY A 134 -14.18 1.23 -14.04
C GLY A 134 -15.66 1.62 -13.92
N ASN A 135 -16.55 0.64 -14.16
CA ASN A 135 -18.00 0.85 -14.19
C ASN A 135 -18.62 1.17 -12.82
N SER A 136 -18.06 0.71 -11.70
CA SER A 136 -18.54 1.05 -10.35
C SER A 136 -17.41 1.11 -9.33
N LEU A 137 -17.61 1.96 -8.32
CA LEU A 137 -16.74 2.10 -7.16
C LEU A 137 -17.19 1.27 -5.96
N LEU A 138 -18.36 0.62 -6.04
CA LEU A 138 -18.83 -0.29 -4.98
C LEU A 138 -17.82 -1.41 -4.73
N GLY A 139 -17.50 -1.66 -3.46
CA GLY A 139 -16.47 -2.63 -3.06
C GLY A 139 -15.02 -2.15 -3.25
N LYS A 140 -14.79 -0.95 -3.81
CA LYS A 140 -13.45 -0.36 -3.99
C LYS A 140 -13.08 0.65 -2.91
N ALA A 141 -13.95 0.87 -1.92
CA ALA A 141 -13.74 1.87 -0.87
C ALA A 141 -12.42 1.65 -0.10
N ALA A 142 -12.07 0.42 0.25
CA ALA A 142 -10.80 0.12 0.93
C ALA A 142 -9.58 0.49 0.08
N ALA A 143 -9.61 0.15 -1.22
CA ALA A 143 -8.54 0.51 -2.15
C ALA A 143 -8.46 2.04 -2.33
N LEU A 144 -9.59 2.73 -2.48
CA LEU A 144 -9.66 4.19 -2.57
C LEU A 144 -9.08 4.86 -1.32
N THR A 145 -9.45 4.38 -0.13
CA THR A 145 -8.91 4.87 1.14
C THR A 145 -7.41 4.67 1.23
N GLY A 146 -6.89 3.48 0.85
CA GLY A 146 -5.46 3.21 0.80
C GLY A 146 -4.71 4.19 -0.11
N ASN A 147 -5.22 4.41 -1.32
CA ASN A 147 -4.61 5.32 -2.29
C ASN A 147 -4.67 6.80 -1.87
N LEU A 148 -5.78 7.23 -1.26
CA LEU A 148 -5.91 8.58 -0.69
C LEU A 148 -4.94 8.79 0.48
N ASN A 149 -4.73 7.77 1.31
CA ASN A 149 -3.72 7.81 2.37
C ASN A 149 -2.29 7.86 1.82
N LEU A 150 -2.02 7.20 0.68
CA LEU A 150 -0.73 7.34 -0.01
C LEU A 150 -0.50 8.76 -0.51
N ILE A 151 -1.51 9.38 -1.14
CA ILE A 151 -1.44 10.78 -1.57
C ILE A 151 -1.22 11.70 -0.36
N LYS A 152 -1.96 11.48 0.73
CA LYS A 152 -1.81 12.23 1.98
C LYS A 152 -0.40 12.11 2.56
N GLY A 153 0.12 10.89 2.66
CA GLY A 153 1.47 10.64 3.14
C GLY A 153 2.53 11.25 2.21
N GLY A 154 2.32 11.20 0.90
CA GLY A 154 3.20 11.84 -0.08
C GLY A 154 3.22 13.35 0.05
N LEU A 155 2.06 13.97 0.22
CA LEU A 155 1.92 15.41 0.44
C LEU A 155 2.66 15.88 1.71
N SER A 156 2.55 15.13 2.81
CA SER A 156 3.28 15.42 4.05
C SER A 156 4.81 15.39 3.87
N LEU A 157 5.32 14.60 2.93
CA LEU A 157 6.75 14.53 2.63
C LEU A 157 7.26 15.65 1.71
N ILE A 158 6.36 16.30 0.95
CA ILE A 158 6.72 17.39 0.03
C ILE A 158 6.90 18.72 0.77
N GLY A 159 6.13 18.94 1.84
CA GLY A 159 6.38 20.01 2.84
C GLY A 159 5.97 21.43 2.42
N ASP A 160 5.30 21.63 1.29
CA ASP A 160 4.82 22.95 0.87
C ASP A 160 3.52 23.33 1.60
N ASN A 161 3.65 24.12 2.67
CA ASN A 161 2.61 24.36 3.69
C ASN A 161 1.32 25.01 3.14
N SER A 162 1.40 25.81 2.07
CA SER A 162 0.24 26.49 1.48
C SER A 162 -0.54 25.63 0.49
N ALA A 163 0.13 24.80 -0.32
CA ALA A 163 -0.53 23.83 -1.19
C ALA A 163 -1.08 22.64 -0.37
N SER A 164 -0.39 22.29 0.72
CA SER A 164 -0.74 21.14 1.57
C SER A 164 -2.01 21.32 2.38
N ALA A 165 -2.40 22.55 2.76
CA ALA A 165 -3.63 22.79 3.52
C ALA A 165 -4.90 22.57 2.67
N GLY A 166 -4.92 23.13 1.45
CA GLY A 166 -6.03 22.93 0.51
C GLY A 166 -6.06 21.51 -0.07
N ALA A 167 -4.90 20.92 -0.32
CA ALA A 167 -4.79 19.53 -0.72
C ALA A 167 -5.26 18.56 0.37
N GLY A 168 -4.88 18.83 1.63
CA GLY A 168 -5.28 18.04 2.79
C GLY A 168 -6.79 18.04 3.03
N SER A 169 -7.45 19.19 2.85
CA SER A 169 -8.91 19.27 2.97
C SER A 169 -9.62 18.48 1.87
N LEU A 170 -9.16 18.59 0.62
CA LEU A 170 -9.70 17.81 -0.51
C LEU A 170 -9.58 16.30 -0.27
N ILE A 171 -8.41 15.85 0.18
CA ILE A 171 -8.17 14.43 0.48
C ILE A 171 -9.07 13.98 1.64
N SER A 172 -9.23 14.81 2.68
CA SER A 172 -10.12 14.51 3.81
C SER A 172 -11.59 14.39 3.37
N THR A 173 -12.08 15.31 2.55
CA THR A 173 -13.44 15.24 1.97
C THR A 173 -13.60 14.00 1.10
N ALA A 174 -12.59 13.66 0.28
CA ALA A 174 -12.62 12.44 -0.51
C ALA A 174 -12.68 11.19 0.37
N LEU A 175 -11.89 11.13 1.45
CA LEU A 175 -11.93 10.03 2.43
C LEU A 175 -13.31 9.91 3.09
N SER A 176 -13.92 11.03 3.50
CA SER A 176 -15.26 11.04 4.07
C SER A 176 -16.30 10.51 3.06
N ASN A 177 -16.24 10.94 1.80
CA ASN A 177 -17.14 10.46 0.76
C ASN A 177 -16.91 8.97 0.44
N VAL A 178 -15.67 8.50 0.45
CA VAL A 178 -15.35 7.06 0.30
C VAL A 178 -15.90 6.26 1.48
N SER A 179 -15.88 6.81 2.69
CA SER A 179 -16.54 6.20 3.84
C SER A 179 -18.05 6.12 3.65
N LEU A 180 -18.67 7.16 3.09
CA LEU A 180 -20.10 7.17 2.73
C LEU A 180 -20.41 6.20 1.60
N LEU A 181 -19.49 5.91 0.69
CA LEU A 181 -19.66 4.87 -0.33
C LEU A 181 -19.74 3.47 0.29
N ASN A 182 -19.03 3.24 1.40
CA ASN A 182 -19.08 1.99 2.13
C ASN A 182 -20.40 1.80 2.91
N THR A 183 -21.04 2.89 3.33
CA THR A 183 -22.27 2.84 4.14
C THR A 183 -23.56 3.14 3.36
N GLY A 184 -23.52 4.09 2.42
CA GLY A 184 -24.64 4.56 1.60
C GLY A 184 -24.71 3.96 0.20
N GLY A 185 -23.74 3.11 -0.17
CA GLY A 185 -23.75 2.37 -1.44
C GLY A 185 -23.76 3.27 -2.68
N ALA A 186 -24.46 2.85 -3.73
CA ALA A 186 -24.37 3.45 -5.07
C ALA A 186 -24.80 4.94 -5.12
N THR A 187 -25.54 5.42 -4.12
CA THR A 187 -25.99 6.82 -4.04
C THR A 187 -24.85 7.81 -3.74
N ALA A 188 -23.79 7.36 -3.10
CA ALA A 188 -22.60 8.17 -2.79
C ALA A 188 -21.56 8.17 -3.93
N GLU A 189 -21.74 7.32 -4.95
CA GLU A 189 -20.76 7.19 -6.05
C GLU A 189 -20.49 8.51 -6.80
N PRO A 190 -21.50 9.34 -7.15
CA PRO A 190 -21.25 10.62 -7.82
C PRO A 190 -20.42 11.59 -6.99
N ALA A 191 -20.69 11.66 -5.67
CA ALA A 191 -19.94 12.52 -4.75
C ALA A 191 -18.48 12.07 -4.64
N VAL A 192 -18.25 10.76 -4.52
CA VAL A 192 -16.90 10.18 -4.53
C VAL A 192 -16.17 10.49 -5.83
N ARG A 193 -16.81 10.26 -6.98
CA ARG A 193 -16.20 10.55 -8.29
C ARG A 193 -15.79 12.02 -8.41
N SER A 194 -16.64 12.95 -7.96
CA SER A 194 -16.35 14.38 -7.96
C SER A 194 -15.16 14.73 -7.06
N SER A 195 -15.15 14.24 -5.81
CA SER A 195 -14.03 14.51 -4.89
C SER A 195 -12.71 13.89 -5.36
N LEU A 196 -12.74 12.66 -5.88
CA LEU A 196 -11.56 12.03 -6.45
C LEU A 196 -11.06 12.79 -7.68
N GLY A 197 -11.96 13.29 -8.53
CA GLY A 197 -11.61 14.16 -9.65
C GLY A 197 -10.87 15.43 -9.19
N GLY A 198 -11.31 16.04 -8.10
CA GLY A 198 -10.60 17.16 -7.46
C GLY A 198 -9.20 16.79 -6.97
N VAL A 199 -9.08 15.67 -6.26
CA VAL A 199 -7.77 15.15 -5.79
C VAL A 199 -6.84 14.82 -6.97
N LEU A 200 -7.37 14.26 -8.05
CA LEU A 200 -6.59 13.99 -9.27
C LEU A 200 -6.14 15.28 -9.93
N ASN A 201 -7.00 16.29 -10.09
CA ASN A 201 -6.56 17.58 -10.66
C ASN A 201 -5.49 18.27 -9.81
N MET A 202 -5.63 18.21 -8.49
CA MET A 202 -4.62 18.68 -7.56
C MET A 202 -3.30 17.93 -7.74
N ALA A 203 -3.33 16.59 -7.75
CA ALA A 203 -2.13 15.77 -7.98
C ALA A 203 -1.51 16.06 -9.36
N LYS A 204 -2.31 16.31 -10.40
CA LYS A 204 -1.81 16.73 -11.72
C LYS A 204 -1.07 18.07 -11.66
N GLY A 205 -1.53 19.03 -10.86
CA GLY A 205 -0.89 20.34 -10.71
C GLY A 205 0.42 20.31 -9.91
N LEU A 206 0.58 19.32 -9.03
CA LEU A 206 1.78 19.13 -8.19
C LEU A 206 2.87 18.28 -8.86
N LEU A 207 2.52 17.50 -9.88
CA LEU A 207 3.40 16.56 -10.59
C LEU A 207 3.85 17.09 -11.96
#